data_AF-A0A377HHN5-F1
#
_entry.id   AF-A0A377HHN5-F1
#
_cell.length_a   1.000
_cell.length_b   1.000
_cell.length_c   1.000
_cell.angle_alpha   90.00
_cell.angle_beta   90.00
_cell.angle_gamma   90.00
#
_symmetry.space_group_name_H-M   'P 1'
#
loop_
_entity.id
_entity.type
_entity.pdbx_description
1 polymer ?
#
loop_
_entity_poly.entity_id
_entity_poly.type
_entity_poly.pdbx_seq_one_letter_code
_entity_poly.pdbx_strand_id
1 'polypeptide(L)' 'MPEPSWQFDLLNNGETVLRDASGEKRIKGEKDSRMLFNVGMNAQVKDNMRFGLEFEKSAFGKYNVDNAINASFRYSF' A
#
# COMPACT_ATOMS: atom_id res chain seq x y z
N MET A 1 4.63 13.82 15.74
CA MET A 1 3.50 13.48 14.86
C MET A 1 4.05 12.56 13.78
N PRO A 2 3.35 11.50 13.36
CA PRO A 2 3.79 10.66 12.26
C PRO A 2 3.87 11.49 10.98
N GLU A 3 4.99 11.40 10.27
CA GLU A 3 5.21 12.15 9.03
C GLU A 3 4.55 11.41 7.86
N PRO A 4 3.71 12.07 7.06
CA PRO A 4 3.13 11.45 5.89
C PRO A 4 4.20 11.19 4.82
N SER A 5 4.11 10.03 4.17
CA SER A 5 5.00 9.67 3.06
C SER A 5 4.23 9.64 1.73
N TRP A 6 4.96 9.69 0.61
CA TRP A 6 4.35 9.74 -0.73
C TRP A 6 4.72 8.49 -1.53
N GLN A 7 3.71 7.79 -2.04
CA GLN A 7 3.87 6.60 -2.88
C GLN A 7 3.38 6.89 -4.30
N PHE A 8 4.14 6.47 -5.31
CA PHE A 8 3.81 6.67 -6.72
C PHE A 8 4.28 5.50 -7.57
N ASP A 9 3.49 5.16 -8.59
CA ASP A 9 3.86 4.13 -9.56
C ASP A 9 4.95 4.63 -10.52
N LEU A 10 6.13 4.02 -10.44
CA LEU A 10 7.27 4.32 -11.34
C LEU A 10 6.96 3.89 -12.78
N LEU A 11 6.31 2.75 -12.95
CA LEU A 11 6.01 2.12 -14.24
C LEU A 11 4.51 1.87 -14.37
N ASN A 12 4.04 1.92 -15.61
CA ASN A 12 2.66 1.66 -15.97
C ASN A 12 2.66 0.94 -17.32
N ASN A 13 3.23 -0.25 -17.31
CA ASN A 13 3.44 -1.07 -18.50
C ASN A 13 2.28 -2.06 -18.71
N GLY A 14 1.19 -1.93 -17.94
CA GLY A 14 -0.01 -2.73 -18.15
C GLY A 14 -0.72 -2.27 -19.41
N GLU A 15 -0.82 -3.13 -20.42
CA GLU A 15 -1.64 -2.89 -21.61
C GLU A 15 -2.80 -3.88 -21.56
N THR A 16 -4.02 -3.38 -21.37
CA THR A 16 -5.24 -4.19 -21.49
C THR A 16 -5.74 -4.08 -22.91
N VAL A 17 -5.69 -5.19 -23.65
CA VAL A 17 -6.19 -5.26 -25.02
C VAL A 17 -7.60 -5.84 -25.00
N LEU A 18 -8.58 -5.03 -25.38
CA LEU A 18 -9.96 -5.48 -25.57
C LEU A 18 -10.19 -5.73 -27.06
N ARG A 19 -10.57 -6.97 -27.42
CA ARG A 19 -10.98 -7.33 -28.78
C ARG A 19 -12.47 -7.63 -28.82
N ASP A 20 -13.17 -6.97 -29.72
CA ASP A 20 -14.56 -7.26 -30.08
C ASP A 20 -14.66 -7.50 -31.60
N ALA A 21 -15.80 -8.00 -32.08
CA ALA A 21 -16.08 -8.23 -33.50
C ALA A 21 -15.96 -6.94 -34.36
N SER A 22 -15.97 -5.76 -33.72
CA SER A 22 -15.84 -4.44 -34.34
C SER A 22 -14.41 -3.85 -34.32
N GLY A 23 -13.43 -4.49 -33.66
CA GLY A 23 -12.04 -4.03 -33.64
C GLY A 23 -11.28 -4.29 -32.32
N GLU A 24 -10.04 -3.80 -32.26
CA GLU A 24 -9.13 -3.90 -31.10
C GLU A 24 -8.96 -2.53 -30.44
N LYS A 25 -9.24 -2.43 -29.14
CA LYS A 25 -9.02 -1.23 -28.33
C LYS A 25 -7.95 -1.50 -27.27
N ARG A 26 -6.89 -0.70 -27.30
CA ARG A 26 -5.77 -0.77 -26.36
C ARG A 26 -5.95 0.26 -25.26
N ILE A 27 -6.12 -0.21 -24.03
CA ILE A 27 -6.17 0.64 -22.83
C ILE A 27 -4.81 0.52 -22.16
N LYS A 28 -4.03 1.61 -22.20
CA LYS A 28 -2.84 1.72 -21.35
C LYS A 28 -3.33 1.84 -19.91
N GLY A 29 -2.64 1.16 -18.98
CA GLY A 29 -2.89 1.35 -17.56
C GLY A 29 -2.75 2.82 -17.18
N GLU A 30 -3.13 3.18 -15.97
CA GLU A 30 -2.96 4.54 -15.48
C GLU A 30 -1.97 4.53 -14.32
N LYS A 31 -1.11 5.55 -14.25
CA LYS A 31 -0.28 5.76 -13.06
C LYS A 31 -1.16 6.25 -11.92
N ASP A 32 -0.93 5.74 -10.73
CA ASP A 32 -1.53 6.22 -9.49
C ASP A 32 -0.47 6.75 -8.53
N SER A 33 -0.85 7.73 -7.71
CA SER A 33 -0.01 8.25 -6.63
C SER A 33 -0.87 8.57 -5.43
N ARG A 34 -0.42 8.16 -4.24
CA ARG A 34 -1.17 8.33 -2.99
C ARG A 34 -0.25 8.78 -1.87
N MET A 35 -0.79 9.61 -0.99
CA MET A 35 -0.18 9.98 0.28
C MET A 35 -0.48 8.89 1.29
N LEU A 36 0.53 8.40 1.98
CA LEU A 36 0.43 7.36 3.01
C LEU A 36 0.57 7.98 4.40
N PHE A 37 -0.30 7.57 5.30
CA PHE A 37 -0.28 7.88 6.72
C PHE A 37 -0.14 6.56 7.46
N ASN A 38 0.99 6.35 8.12
CA ASN A 38 1.23 5.19 8.98
C ASN A 38 1.44 5.67 10.41
N VAL A 39 0.73 5.06 11.35
CA VAL A 39 0.92 5.26 12.79
C VAL A 39 1.04 3.90 13.43
N GLY A 40 2.15 3.64 14.11
CA GLY A 40 2.37 2.35 14.74
C GLY A 40 3.11 2.42 16.07
N MET A 41 3.02 1.32 16.81
CA MET A 41 3.79 1.04 18.00
C MET A 41 4.60 -0.24 17.80
N ASN A 42 5.84 -0.22 18.27
CA ASN A 42 6.66 -1.40 18.38
C ASN A 42 7.03 -1.58 19.86
N ALA A 43 6.64 -2.71 20.45
CA ALA A 43 6.91 -3.09 21.82
C ALA A 43 7.86 -4.29 21.85
N GLN A 44 8.85 -4.22 22.73
CA GLN A 44 9.71 -5.36 23.03
C GLN A 44 9.43 -5.82 24.47
N VAL A 45 9.18 -7.11 24.63
CA VAL A 45 8.94 -7.73 25.94
C VAL A 45 10.08 -8.70 26.22
N LYS A 46 10.86 -8.39 27.26
CA LYS A 46 12.12 -9.11 27.57
C LYS A 46 13.05 -9.13 26.35
N ASP A 47 13.87 -10.16 26.22
CA ASP A 47 14.84 -10.28 25.12
C ASP A 47 14.29 -11.07 23.92
N ASN A 48 13.20 -11.82 24.14
CA ASN A 48 12.71 -12.82 23.19
C ASN A 48 11.46 -12.38 22.44
N MET A 49 10.64 -11.45 22.96
CA MET A 49 9.35 -11.13 22.35
C MET A 49 9.35 -9.71 21.76
N ARG A 50 8.88 -9.58 20.52
CA ARG A 50 8.60 -8.31 19.86
C ARG A 50 7.19 -8.31 19.32
N PHE A 51 6.47 -7.22 19.55
CA PHE A 51 5.13 -6.97 19.05
C PHE A 51 5.11 -5.65 18.29
N GLY A 52 4.58 -5.65 17.07
CA GLY A 52 4.36 -4.45 16.27
C GLY A 52 2.89 -4.31 15.95
N LEU A 53 2.35 -3.10 16.04
CA LEU A 53 0.99 -2.77 15.60
C LEU A 53 1.03 -1.47 14.82
N GLU A 54 0.58 -1.50 13.57
CA GLU A 54 0.59 -0.37 12.66
C GLU A 54 -0.82 -0.15 12.09
N PHE A 55 -1.23 1.11 12.03
CA PHE A 55 -2.45 1.57 11.39
C PHE A 55 -2.06 2.39 10.17
N GLU A 56 -2.59 1.99 9.02
CA GLU A 56 -2.27 2.58 7.73
C GLU A 56 -3.52 3.16 7.07
N LYS A 57 -3.35 4.33 6.49
CA LYS A 57 -4.37 5.01 5.69
C LYS A 57 -3.71 5.71 4.52
N SER A 58 -4.38 5.82 3.39
CA SER A 58 -3.90 6.64 2.28
C SER A 58 -4.96 7.63 1.80
N ALA A 59 -4.51 8.71 1.17
CA ALA A 59 -5.36 9.72 0.55
C ALA A 59 -4.77 10.19 -0.79
N PHE A 60 -5.59 10.86 -1.60
CA PHE A 60 -5.21 11.49 -2.87
C PHE A 60 -4.84 10.55 -4.04
N GLY A 61 -4.91 9.22 -3.87
CA GLY A 61 -4.82 8.27 -4.97
C GLY A 61 -6.15 7.98 -5.65
N LYS A 62 -6.11 7.44 -6.88
CA LYS A 62 -7.24 6.79 -7.56
C LYS A 62 -7.73 5.57 -6.79
N TYR A 63 -6.80 4.84 -6.16
CA TYR A 63 -7.11 3.82 -5.16
C TYR A 63 -6.48 4.21 -3.82
N ASN A 64 -7.28 4.18 -2.76
CA ASN A 64 -6.84 4.51 -1.41
C ASN A 64 -7.04 3.35 -0.44
N VAL A 65 -6.17 3.28 0.57
CA VAL A 65 -6.33 2.47 1.77
C VAL A 65 -7.21 3.26 2.72
N ASP A 66 -8.47 2.88 2.84
CA ASP A 66 -9.41 3.60 3.72
C ASP A 66 -9.00 3.47 5.19
N ASN A 67 -8.75 2.24 5.64
CA ASN A 67 -8.12 1.89 6.90
C ASN A 67 -7.53 0.47 6.78
N ALA A 68 -6.26 0.30 7.13
CA ALA A 68 -5.62 -1.01 7.27
C ALA A 68 -4.94 -1.11 8.64
N ILE A 69 -4.94 -2.32 9.20
CA ILE A 69 -4.31 -2.63 10.48
C ILE A 69 -3.35 -3.78 10.24
N ASN A 70 -2.09 -3.59 10.63
CA ASN A 70 -1.06 -4.60 10.56
C ASN A 70 -0.57 -4.92 11.97
N ALA A 71 -0.62 -6.19 12.36
CA ALA A 71 -0.12 -6.66 13.64
C ALA A 71 0.94 -7.73 13.41
N SER A 72 2.09 -7.59 14.06
CA SER A 72 3.20 -8.52 14.00
C SER A 72 3.59 -8.99 15.40
N PHE A 73 3.90 -10.28 15.51
CA PHE A 73 4.40 -10.89 16.72
C PHE A 73 5.60 -11.76 16.37
N ARG A 74 6.72 -11.57 17.06
CA ARG A 74 7.95 -12.32 16.85
C ARG A 74 8.51 -12.80 18.18
N TYR A 75 8.78 -14.09 18.24
CA TYR A 75 9.55 -14.72 19.31
C TYR A 75 10.94 -15.11 18.78
N SER A 76 12.01 -14.68 19.44
CA SER A 76 13.41 -14.99 19.12
C SER A 76 13.99 -15.86 20.24
N PHE A 77 14.63 -16.96 19.88
CA PHE A 77 15.26 -17.92 20.79
C PHE A 77 16.79 -17.82 20.74
#